data_AF-A0A133UNX0-F1
#
_entry.id   AF-A0A133UNX0-F1
#
_cell.length_a   1.000
_cell.length_b   1.000
_cell.length_c   1.000
_cell.angle_alpha   90.00
_cell.angle_beta   90.00
_cell.angle_gamma   90.00
#
_symmetry.space_group_name_H-M   'P 1'
#
loop_
_entity.id
_entity.type
_entity.pdbx_description
1 polymer ?
#
loop_
_entity_poly.entity_id
_entity_poly.type
_entity_poly.pdbx_seq_one_letter_code
_entity_poly.pdbx_strand_id
1 'polypeptide(L)' 'REGRIEVPIIERGKALILAIIGENAQLMDLSSYEAFQLAIPLELRGEVEEGDEIEYIQALGRKKIERKES' A
#
# COMPACT_ATOMS: atom_id res chain seq x y z
N ARG A 1 -30.41 22.59 -4.10
CA ARG A 1 -29.81 21.49 -4.89
C ARG A 1 -29.09 20.60 -3.89
N GLU A 2 -29.62 19.42 -3.62
CA GLU A 2 -28.93 18.41 -2.81
C GLU A 2 -27.74 17.89 -3.62
N GLY A 3 -26.52 18.08 -3.12
CA GLY A 3 -25.32 17.56 -3.75
C GLY A 3 -25.22 16.07 -3.47
N ARG A 4 -25.27 15.23 -4.51
CA ARG A 4 -24.86 13.82 -4.37
C ARG A 4 -23.35 13.80 -4.15
N ILE A 5 -22.94 13.31 -2.99
CA ILE A 5 -21.53 13.03 -2.69
C ILE A 5 -21.24 11.62 -3.19
N GLU A 6 -20.29 11.47 -4.10
CA GLU A 6 -19.77 10.16 -4.49
C GLU A 6 -18.81 9.66 -3.40
N VAL A 7 -19.11 8.48 -2.86
CA VAL A 7 -18.25 7.81 -1.89
C VAL A 7 -17.36 6.82 -2.64
N PRO A 8 -16.02 6.97 -2.60
CA PRO A 8 -15.14 6.03 -3.28
C PRO A 8 -15.15 4.68 -2.57
N ILE A 9 -15.15 3.60 -3.36
CA ILE A 9 -14.94 2.25 -2.86
C ILE A 9 -13.45 2.09 -2.53
N ILE A 10 -13.16 1.63 -1.31
CA ILE A 10 -11.81 1.33 -0.86
C ILE A 10 -11.61 -0.18 -0.90
N GLU A 11 -10.62 -0.62 -1.67
CA GLU A 11 -10.17 -2.00 -1.73
C GLU A 11 -8.96 -2.18 -0.82
N ARG A 12 -8.81 -3.36 -0.21
CA ARG A 12 -7.68 -3.73 0.63
C ARG A 12 -6.93 -4.88 -0.03
N GLY A 13 -5.61 -4.80 -0.05
CA GLY A 13 -4.71 -5.84 -0.53
C GLY A 13 -3.57 -6.08 0.44
N LYS A 14 -2.89 -7.22 0.26
CA LYS A 14 -1.67 -7.57 0.98
C LYS A 14 -0.50 -7.65 0.01
N ALA A 15 0.67 -7.21 0.43
CA ALA A 15 1.88 -7.26 -0.38
C ALA A 15 3.12 -7.59 0.44
N LEU A 16 4.12 -8.18 -0.21
CA LEU A 16 5.45 -8.42 0.35
C LEU A 16 6.40 -7.29 -0.05
N ILE A 17 7.21 -6.79 0.88
CA ILE A 17 8.29 -5.85 0.59
C ILE A 17 9.47 -6.61 -0.04
N LEU A 18 9.75 -6.32 -1.32
CA LEU A 18 10.86 -6.92 -2.04
C LEU A 18 12.17 -6.16 -1.82
N ALA A 19 12.12 -4.83 -1.79
CA ALA A 19 13.27 -3.96 -1.62
C ALA A 19 12.85 -2.58 -1.10
N ILE A 20 13.72 -1.92 -0.34
CA ILE A 20 13.52 -0.51 0.07
C ILE A 20 14.56 0.39 -0.62
N ILE A 21 14.08 1.36 -1.40
CA ILE A 21 14.91 2.28 -2.18
C ILE A 21 14.58 3.72 -1.78
N GLY A 22 15.42 4.28 -0.91
CA GLY A 22 15.21 5.60 -0.33
C GLY A 22 13.94 5.60 0.52
N GLU A 23 12.94 6.41 0.12
CA GLU A 23 11.66 6.53 0.82
C GLU A 23 10.54 5.66 0.22
N ASN A 24 10.86 4.77 -0.72
CA ASN A 24 9.90 3.91 -1.40
C ASN A 24 10.17 2.43 -1.14
N ALA A 25 9.11 1.62 -1.15
CA ALA A 25 9.17 0.17 -1.17
C ALA A 25 8.79 -0.36 -2.55
N GLN A 26 9.59 -1.29 -3.07
CA GLN A 26 9.17 -2.19 -4.13
C GLN A 26 8.37 -3.33 -3.50
N LEU A 27 7.16 -3.56 -3.99
CA LEU A 27 6.17 -4.44 -3.41
C LEU A 27 5.74 -5.48 -4.44
N MET A 28 5.34 -6.65 -3.97
CA MET A 28 4.64 -7.67 -4.77
C MET A 28 3.29 -7.95 -4.15
N ASP A 29 2.21 -7.76 -4.91
CA ASP A 29 0.86 -8.13 -4.46
C ASP A 29 0.79 -9.64 -4.23
N LEU A 30 0.27 -10.08 -3.08
CA LEU A 30 0.23 -11.51 -2.73
C LEU A 30 -0.88 -12.29 -3.46
N SER A 31 -1.84 -11.60 -4.09
CA SER A 31 -2.92 -12.24 -4.85
C SER A 31 -2.62 -12.31 -6.34
N SER A 32 -2.17 -11.20 -6.94
CA SER A 32 -1.90 -11.11 -8.37
C SER A 32 -0.44 -11.34 -8.74
N TYR A 33 0.48 -11.31 -7.77
CA TYR A 33 1.94 -11.34 -7.99
C TYR A 33 2.47 -10.16 -8.83
N GLU A 34 1.65 -9.13 -9.06
CA GLU A 34 2.09 -7.93 -9.76
C GLU A 34 3.02 -7.11 -8.87
N ALA A 35 4.12 -6.64 -9.46
CA ALA A 35 5.06 -5.76 -8.80
C ALA A 35 4.64 -4.30 -8.95
N PHE A 36 4.73 -3.53 -7.87
CA PHE A 36 4.47 -2.10 -7.87
C PHE A 36 5.35 -1.38 -6.85
N GLN A 37 5.37 -0.05 -6.88
CA GLN A 37 6.18 0.76 -5.98
C GLN A 37 5.31 1.80 -5.28
N LEU A 38 5.49 1.94 -3.97
CA LEU A 38 4.81 2.97 -3.16
C LEU A 38 5.80 3.67 -2.24
N ALA A 39 5.53 4.94 -1.98
CA ALA A 39 6.20 5.66 -0.91
C ALA A 39 5.82 5.05 0.45
N ILE A 40 6.80 4.91 1.33
CA ILE A 40 6.61 4.45 2.71
C ILE A 40 6.04 5.63 3.52
N PRO A 41 4.83 5.48 4.12
CA PRO A 41 4.26 6.49 5.01
C PRO A 41 5.23 6.84 6.13
N LEU A 42 5.27 8.10 6.55
CA LEU A 42 6.25 8.59 7.52
C LEU A 42 6.21 7.79 8.83
N GLU A 43 5.00 7.42 9.25
CA GLU A 43 4.71 6.61 10.44
C GLU A 43 5.20 5.16 10.36
N LEU A 44 5.54 4.65 9.17
CA LEU A 44 6.08 3.30 8.96
C LEU A 44 7.57 3.31 8.60
N ARG A 45 8.21 4.48 8.45
CA ARG A 45 9.63 4.55 8.11
C ARG A 45 10.47 4.04 9.27
N GLY A 46 11.27 3.01 9.02
CA GLY A 46 12.08 2.33 10.04
C GLY A 46 11.34 1.20 10.79
N GLU A 47 10.03 1.06 10.58
CA GLU A 47 9.22 -0.02 11.16
C GLU A 47 9.08 -1.22 10.21
N VAL A 48 9.29 -0.98 8.91
CA VAL A 48 9.22 -2.00 7.85
C VAL A 48 10.61 -2.30 7.27
N GLU A 49 10.82 -3.55 6.91
CA GLU A 49 12.04 -4.08 6.29
C GLU A 49 11.74 -5.01 5.10
N GLU A 50 12.77 -5.37 4.35
CA GLU A 50 12.63 -6.34 3.25
C GLU A 50 12.16 -7.70 3.78
N GLY A 51 11.19 -8.31 3.10
CA GLY A 51 10.55 -9.54 3.53
C GLY A 51 9.33 -9.36 4.43
N ASP A 52 9.04 -8.14 4.91
CA ASP A 52 7.79 -7.89 5.64
C ASP A 52 6.57 -7.99 4.72
N GLU A 53 5.47 -8.49 5.28
CA GLU A 53 4.14 -8.34 4.69
C GLU A 53 3.48 -7.04 5.20
N ILE A 54 2.77 -6.37 4.29
CA ILE A 54 2.02 -5.14 4.58
C ILE A 54 0.59 -5.25 4.05
N GLU A 55 -0.31 -4.47 4.64
CA GLU A 55 -1.60 -4.16 4.00
C GLU A 55 -1.51 -2.81 3.28
N TYR A 56 -2.11 -2.76 2.09
CA TYR A 56 -2.31 -1.52 1.34
C TYR A 56 -3.79 -1.32 1.01
N ILE A 57 -4.17 -0.06 0.84
CA ILE A 57 -5.49 0.32 0.35
C ILE A 57 -5.40 0.87 -1.07
N GLN A 58 -6.45 0.65 -1.87
CA GLN A 58 -6.60 1.21 -3.20
C GLN A 58 -7.95 1.89 -3.37
N ALA A 59 -7.93 3.09 -3.95
CA ALA A 59 -9.13 3.78 -4.42
C ALA A 59 -8.78 4.68 -5.62
N LEU A 60 -9.66 4.71 -6.62
CA LEU A 60 -9.53 5.60 -7.79
C LEU A 60 -8.15 5.51 -8.47
N GLY A 61 -7.59 4.31 -8.60
CA GLY A 61 -6.28 4.06 -9.22
C GLY A 61 -5.07 4.46 -8.37
N ARG A 62 -5.28 4.90 -7.12
CA ARG A 62 -4.21 5.26 -6.18
C ARG A 62 -4.10 4.20 -5.10
N LYS A 63 -2.86 3.84 -4.74
CA LYS A 63 -2.56 2.91 -3.65
C LYS A 63 -1.82 3.63 -2.51
N LYS A 64 -1.98 3.15 -1.28
CA LYS A 64 -1.23 3.61 -0.09
C LYS A 64 -0.93 2.41 0.80
N ILE A 65 0.29 2.29 1.30
CA ILE A 65 0.61 1.35 2.39
C ILE A 65 -0.17 1.82 3.62
N GLU A 66 -0.91 0.92 4.26
CA GLU A 66 -1.77 1.24 5.40
C GLU A 66 -1.13 0.82 6.72
N ARG A 67 -0.57 -0.39 6.79
CA ARG A 67 0.15 -0.88 7.98
C ARG A 67 1.07 -2.06 7.66
N LYS A 68 2.05 -2.29 8.54
CA LYS A 68 2.79 -3.55 8.63
C LYS A 68 1.87 -4.65 9.18
N GLU A 69 1.90 -5.83 8.58
CA GLU A 69 1.22 -7.01 9.13
C GLU A 69 2.11 -7.60 10.24
N SER A 70 1.49 -8.00 11.36
CA SER A 70 2.18 -8.50 12.56
C SER A 70 2.57 -9.96 12.46
#